data_AF-A0A9P0GH82-F1
#
_entry.id   AF-A0A9P0GH82-F1
#
_cell.length_a   1.000
_cell.length_b   1.000
_cell.length_c   1.000
_cell.angle_alpha   90.00
_cell.angle_beta   90.00
_cell.angle_gamma   90.00
#
_symmetry.space_group_name_H-M   'P 1'
#
loop_
_entity.id
_entity.type
_entity.pdbx_description
1 polymer ?
#
loop_
_entity_poly.entity_id
_entity_poly.type
_entity_poly.pdbx_seq_one_letter_code
_entity_poly.pdbx_strand_id
1 'polypeptide(L)'
;MYQLYLLWLFFLKFLDAQTDEYCVLLSCGDTPNTVCARALWNCGPDVAKCGADVKDLKFTPVQREFYVAVHNKLRAKVANGEETRGDGSGQPSASNMNALTFDEDLEHVAQCWTNNCEFNHDKCRKTTKYSYVGQNLAAFSTTAPFRSINITARVERMITSWYNEVGRYKTQKTFQSS
;
A
#
# COMPACT_ATOMS: atom_id res chain seq x y z
N MET A 1 -28.59 -14.03 58.92
CA MET A 1 -27.32 -14.40 58.25
C MET A 1 -27.67 -15.58 57.36
N TYR A 2 -27.66 -15.53 56.02
CA TYR A 2 -26.70 -14.92 55.09
C TYR A 2 -27.40 -14.41 53.81
N GLN A 3 -26.94 -13.25 53.33
CA GLN A 3 -27.15 -12.73 51.98
C GLN A 3 -26.38 -13.61 50.97
N LEU A 4 -27.00 -13.98 49.86
CA LEU A 4 -26.30 -14.48 48.68
C LEU A 4 -26.69 -13.61 47.48
N TYR A 5 -25.79 -12.69 47.14
CA TYR A 5 -25.85 -11.84 45.98
C TYR A 5 -25.67 -12.69 44.71
N LEU A 6 -26.67 -12.66 43.83
CA LEU A 6 -26.55 -13.11 42.45
C LEU A 6 -25.61 -12.15 41.71
N LEU A 7 -24.33 -12.51 41.64
CA LEU A 7 -23.36 -11.86 40.75
C LEU A 7 -23.75 -12.16 39.31
N TRP A 8 -24.42 -11.19 38.68
CA TRP A 8 -24.54 -11.10 37.23
C TRP A 8 -23.14 -10.93 36.65
N LEU A 9 -22.52 -12.03 36.21
CA LEU A 9 -21.37 -11.98 35.33
C LEU A 9 -21.88 -11.57 33.94
N PHE A 10 -22.09 -10.28 33.73
CA PHE A 10 -21.97 -9.72 32.39
C PHE A 10 -20.51 -9.90 31.97
N PHE A 11 -20.21 -11.02 31.33
CA PHE A 11 -19.11 -11.05 30.38
C PHE A 11 -19.49 -10.09 29.27
N LEU A 12 -19.10 -8.81 29.43
CA LEU A 12 -18.84 -7.95 28.29
C LEU A 12 -17.77 -8.68 27.47
N LYS A 13 -18.22 -9.46 26.49
CA LYS A 13 -17.37 -9.86 25.39
C LYS A 13 -16.96 -8.55 24.74
N PHE A 14 -15.78 -8.07 25.11
CA PHE A 14 -15.03 -7.18 24.23
C PHE A 14 -14.72 -8.01 23.00
N LEU A 15 -15.63 -8.00 22.03
CA LEU A 15 -15.28 -8.28 20.65
C LEU A 15 -14.32 -7.16 20.26
N ASP A 16 -13.13 -7.53 19.82
CA ASP A 16 -12.09 -6.59 19.39
C ASP A 16 -12.70 -5.59 18.42
N ALA A 17 -12.91 -4.35 18.85
CA ALA A 17 -13.51 -3.31 18.02
C ALA A 17 -12.75 -3.06 16.70
N GLN A 18 -11.48 -3.51 16.64
CA GLN A 18 -10.63 -3.42 15.45
C GLN A 18 -10.94 -4.48 14.38
N THR A 19 -11.57 -5.62 14.72
CA THR A 19 -11.86 -6.70 13.77
C THR A 19 -13.08 -6.43 12.90
N ASP A 20 -14.03 -5.64 13.41
CA ASP A 20 -15.29 -5.37 12.71
C ASP A 20 -15.15 -4.21 11.70
N GLU A 21 -14.25 -3.25 11.94
CA GLU A 21 -14.12 -2.08 11.07
C GLU A 21 -13.70 -2.46 9.65
N TYR A 22 -12.65 -3.28 9.49
CA TYR A 22 -12.18 -3.70 8.18
C TYR A 22 -13.18 -4.61 7.45
N CYS A 23 -13.96 -5.41 8.18
CA CYS A 23 -14.95 -6.30 7.58
C CYS A 23 -16.26 -5.61 7.23
N VAL A 24 -16.67 -4.60 8.00
CA VAL A 24 -18.00 -3.98 7.89
C VAL A 24 -17.93 -2.58 7.31
N LEU A 25 -17.09 -1.69 7.85
CA LEU A 25 -17.07 -0.28 7.47
C LEU A 25 -16.14 0.00 6.26
N LEU A 26 -15.06 -0.78 6.15
CA LEU A 26 -14.03 -0.61 5.11
C LEU A 26 -14.13 -1.66 4.00
N SER A 27 -15.24 -2.39 3.91
CA SER A 27 -15.57 -3.21 2.76
C SER A 27 -15.88 -2.36 1.51
N CYS A 28 -15.80 -2.99 0.34
CA CYS A 28 -16.12 -2.40 -0.95
C CYS A 28 -17.36 -3.11 -1.51
N GLY A 29 -18.54 -2.70 -1.05
CA GLY A 29 -19.77 -3.47 -1.23
C GLY A 29 -19.66 -4.82 -0.52
N ASP A 30 -19.94 -5.91 -1.23
CA ASP A 30 -19.83 -7.27 -0.69
C ASP A 30 -18.38 -7.80 -0.63
N THR A 31 -17.42 -7.01 -1.12
CA THR A 31 -16.00 -7.40 -1.11
C THR A 31 -15.35 -7.01 0.21
N PRO A 32 -14.86 -7.97 1.02
CA PRO A 32 -14.17 -7.64 2.26
C PRO A 32 -12.87 -6.88 1.96
N ASN A 33 -12.50 -5.95 2.86
CA ASN A 33 -11.20 -5.30 2.81
C ASN A 33 -10.07 -6.32 2.86
N THR A 34 -8.93 -6.06 2.24
CA THR A 34 -7.73 -6.93 2.28
C THR A 34 -7.37 -7.36 3.70
N VAL A 35 -7.40 -6.43 4.65
CA VAL A 35 -7.10 -6.74 6.05
C VAL A 35 -8.08 -7.76 6.61
N CYS A 36 -9.37 -7.62 6.29
CA CYS A 36 -10.43 -8.57 6.66
C CYS A 36 -10.32 -9.91 5.94
N ALA A 37 -10.14 -9.89 4.62
CA ALA A 37 -10.06 -11.10 3.80
C ALA A 37 -8.93 -12.04 4.24
N ARG A 38 -7.85 -11.48 4.81
CA ARG A 38 -6.73 -12.27 5.32
C ARG A 38 -6.98 -12.87 6.70
N ALA A 39 -7.96 -12.37 7.47
CA ALA A 39 -8.20 -12.74 8.87
C ALA A 39 -6.92 -12.70 9.75
N LEU A 40 -5.93 -11.90 9.34
CA LEU A 40 -4.62 -11.73 9.96
C LEU A 40 -4.41 -10.23 10.22
N TRP A 41 -4.91 -9.75 11.35
CA TRP A 41 -5.01 -8.32 11.67
C TRP A 41 -3.67 -7.63 11.90
N ASN A 42 -2.66 -8.38 12.35
CA ASN A 42 -1.28 -7.87 12.40
C ASN A 42 -0.65 -7.80 10.98
N CYS A 43 -1.39 -8.25 9.96
CA CYS A 43 -0.97 -8.31 8.58
C CYS A 43 0.38 -9.01 8.39
N GLY A 44 0.71 -9.99 9.24
CA GLY A 44 1.94 -10.77 9.16
C GLY A 44 2.02 -11.60 7.87
N PRO A 45 3.21 -12.13 7.51
CA PRO A 45 3.37 -12.95 6.30
C PRO A 45 2.53 -14.23 6.31
N ASP A 46 1.87 -14.52 5.19
CA ASP A 46 1.25 -15.83 4.94
C ASP A 46 2.36 -16.83 4.54
N VAL A 47 2.88 -17.57 5.52
CA VAL A 47 3.97 -18.53 5.29
C VAL A 47 3.61 -19.66 4.33
N ALA A 48 2.32 -19.97 4.16
CA ALA A 48 1.88 -21.01 3.24
C ALA A 48 1.98 -20.53 1.78
N LYS A 49 1.71 -19.25 1.52
CA LYS A 49 1.84 -18.64 0.20
C LYS A 49 3.23 -18.09 -0.11
N CYS A 50 3.87 -17.48 0.89
CA CYS A 50 5.17 -16.83 0.77
C CYS A 50 6.36 -17.78 0.90
N GLY A 51 6.14 -18.95 1.50
CA GLY A 51 7.21 -19.88 1.90
C GLY A 51 7.72 -19.60 3.33
N ALA A 52 8.32 -20.63 3.94
CA ALA A 52 8.72 -20.63 5.35
C ALA A 52 9.81 -19.59 5.70
N ASP A 53 10.65 -19.21 4.73
CA ASP A 53 11.76 -18.28 4.93
C ASP A 53 11.40 -16.80 4.73
N VAL A 54 10.11 -16.50 4.53
CA VAL A 54 9.62 -15.13 4.31
C VAL A 54 10.07 -14.19 5.43
N LYS A 55 10.46 -12.97 5.04
CA LYS A 55 10.82 -11.89 5.96
C LYS A 55 9.75 -10.81 5.89
N ASP A 56 9.21 -10.43 7.04
CA ASP A 56 8.30 -9.28 7.15
C ASP A 56 9.14 -8.00 7.08
N LEU A 57 9.11 -7.32 5.93
CA LEU A 57 9.88 -6.10 5.70
C LEU A 57 9.00 -4.88 5.97
N LYS A 58 9.16 -4.29 7.15
CA LYS A 58 8.51 -3.00 7.48
C LYS A 58 9.41 -1.84 7.07
N PHE A 59 8.80 -0.74 6.62
CA PHE A 59 9.56 0.48 6.39
C PHE A 59 9.87 1.19 7.72
N THR A 60 11.09 1.70 7.83
CA THR A 60 11.45 2.61 8.91
C THR A 60 10.92 4.02 8.60
N PRO A 61 10.79 4.92 9.60
CA PRO A 61 10.40 6.31 9.35
C PRO A 61 11.26 7.01 8.29
N VAL A 62 12.58 6.79 8.32
CA VAL A 62 13.52 7.34 7.34
C VAL A 62 13.24 6.82 5.93
N GLN A 63 12.91 5.52 5.80
CA GLN A 63 12.55 4.95 4.50
C GLN A 63 11.23 5.53 3.97
N ARG A 64 10.22 5.71 4.82
CA ARG A 64 8.94 6.31 4.45
C ARG A 64 9.12 7.72 3.90
N GLU A 65 9.86 8.56 4.62
CA GLU A 65 10.21 9.91 4.19
C GLU A 65 10.97 9.90 2.86
N PHE A 66 11.96 9.02 2.73
CA PHE A 66 12.74 8.89 1.51
C PHE A 66 11.89 8.50 0.31
N TYR A 67 11.01 7.50 0.43
CA TYR A 67 10.16 7.08 -0.70
C TYR A 67 9.16 8.15 -1.10
N VAL A 68 8.59 8.90 -0.15
CA VAL A 68 7.73 10.06 -0.47
C VAL A 68 8.54 11.15 -1.16
N ALA A 69 9.76 11.43 -0.72
CA ALA A 69 10.64 12.40 -1.37
C ALA A 69 10.98 11.99 -2.81
N VAL A 70 11.24 10.70 -3.07
CA VAL A 70 11.44 10.18 -4.44
C VAL A 70 10.21 10.44 -5.31
N HIS A 71 9.01 10.10 -4.84
CA HIS A 71 7.77 10.37 -5.59
C HIS A 71 7.59 11.87 -5.85
N ASN A 72 7.80 12.71 -4.84
CA ASN A 72 7.61 14.16 -4.96
C ASN A 72 8.63 14.82 -5.90
N LYS A 73 9.87 14.34 -5.93
CA LYS A 73 10.88 14.78 -6.91
C LYS A 73 10.42 14.48 -8.34
N LEU A 74 9.89 13.29 -8.58
CA LEU A 74 9.40 12.88 -9.90
C LEU A 74 8.13 13.67 -10.30
N ARG A 75 7.21 13.89 -9.35
CA ARG A 75 6.01 14.74 -9.56
C ARG A 75 6.38 16.18 -9.89
N ALA A 76 7.35 16.76 -9.16
CA ALA A 76 7.83 18.12 -9.39
C ALA A 76 8.48 18.26 -10.78
N LYS A 77 9.27 17.27 -11.20
CA LYS A 77 9.87 17.24 -12.55
C LYS A 77 8.80 17.34 -13.65
N VAL A 78 7.72 16.57 -13.55
CA VAL A 78 6.59 16.67 -14.48
C VAL A 78 5.89 18.02 -14.35
N ALA A 79 5.58 18.45 -13.14
CA ALA A 79 4.84 19.68 -12.88
C ALA A 79 5.54 20.92 -13.45
N ASN A 80 6.87 20.97 -13.38
CA ASN A 80 7.69 22.04 -13.91
C ASN A 80 7.88 21.99 -15.44
N GLY A 81 7.38 20.95 -16.12
CA GLY A 81 7.61 20.73 -17.55
C GLY A 81 9.03 20.27 -17.89
N GLU A 82 9.76 19.70 -16.92
CA GLU A 82 11.13 19.23 -17.09
C GLU A 82 11.23 17.77 -17.57
N GLU A 83 10.11 17.05 -17.66
CA GLU A 83 10.07 15.69 -18.20
C GLU A 83 9.97 15.72 -19.73
N THR A 84 11.12 15.64 -20.38
CA THR A 84 11.24 15.69 -21.84
C THR A 84 10.86 14.38 -22.54
N ARG A 85 10.64 13.29 -21.79
CA ARG A 85 10.22 12.00 -22.34
C ARG A 85 8.69 11.91 -22.46
N GLY A 86 8.25 11.17 -23.47
CA GLY A 86 6.84 10.87 -23.76
C GLY A 86 6.72 10.35 -25.19
N ASP A 87 5.55 9.78 -25.51
CA ASP A 87 5.27 9.32 -26.87
C ASP A 87 4.86 10.52 -27.73
N GLY A 88 5.81 11.00 -28.54
CA GLY A 88 5.68 12.14 -29.45
C GLY A 88 6.27 13.45 -28.93
N SER A 89 6.14 13.74 -27.64
CA SER A 89 6.73 14.94 -27.00
C SER A 89 6.98 14.71 -25.51
N GLY A 90 7.70 15.62 -24.86
CA GLY A 90 7.75 15.69 -23.39
C GLY A 90 6.37 15.88 -22.75
N GLN A 91 6.28 15.60 -21.46
CA GLN A 91 5.06 15.79 -20.68
C GLN A 91 4.76 17.28 -20.45
N PRO A 92 3.48 17.68 -20.43
CA PRO A 92 3.14 19.07 -20.17
C PRO A 92 3.37 19.40 -18.69
N SER A 93 3.63 20.68 -18.40
CA SER A 93 3.61 21.17 -17.03
C SER A 93 2.22 21.01 -16.40
N ALA A 94 2.17 20.92 -15.08
CA ALA A 94 0.93 20.74 -14.33
C ALA A 94 0.72 21.91 -13.38
N SER A 95 -0.43 22.57 -13.48
CA SER A 95 -0.78 23.73 -12.65
C SER A 95 -1.23 23.37 -11.22
N ASN A 96 -1.57 22.10 -10.96
CA ASN A 96 -2.11 21.65 -9.67
C ASN A 96 -1.60 20.25 -9.27
N MET A 97 -0.28 20.06 -9.26
CA MET A 97 0.35 18.79 -8.87
C MET A 97 0.89 18.88 -7.43
N ASN A 98 0.06 18.56 -6.45
CA ASN A 98 0.43 18.66 -5.03
C ASN A 98 1.49 17.63 -4.61
N ALA A 99 2.31 17.98 -3.62
CA ALA A 99 3.21 17.04 -2.97
C ALA A 99 2.41 15.98 -2.20
N LEU A 100 2.88 14.74 -2.26
CA LEU A 100 2.37 13.62 -1.47
C LEU A 100 2.90 13.70 -0.04
N THR A 101 2.10 13.20 0.88
CA THR A 101 2.48 12.91 2.28
C THR A 101 2.37 11.41 2.53
N PHE A 102 3.13 10.89 3.49
CA PHE A 102 2.96 9.49 3.92
C PHE A 102 1.66 9.31 4.69
N ASP A 103 1.04 8.13 4.58
CA ASP A 103 -0.20 7.78 5.28
C ASP A 103 -0.06 6.33 5.77
N GLU A 104 -0.08 6.15 7.09
CA GLU A 104 0.21 4.85 7.71
C GLU A 104 -0.94 3.84 7.55
N ASP A 105 -2.19 4.30 7.36
CA ASP A 105 -3.31 3.40 7.07
C ASP A 105 -3.15 2.78 5.68
N LEU A 106 -2.71 3.58 4.68
CA LEU A 106 -2.37 3.08 3.35
C LEU A 106 -1.21 2.08 3.41
N GLU A 107 -0.18 2.36 4.20
CA GLU A 107 0.94 1.42 4.39
C GLU A 107 0.47 0.11 5.04
N HIS A 108 -0.37 0.17 6.07
CA HIS A 108 -0.88 -1.01 6.77
C HIS A 108 -1.63 -1.94 5.81
N VAL A 109 -2.55 -1.40 5.02
CA VAL A 109 -3.30 -2.19 4.02
C VAL A 109 -2.38 -2.73 2.92
N ALA A 110 -1.44 -1.92 2.42
CA ALA A 110 -0.47 -2.33 1.40
C ALA A 110 0.49 -3.43 1.89
N GLN A 111 0.94 -3.34 3.16
CA GLN A 111 1.75 -4.37 3.81
C GLN A 111 0.93 -5.64 3.97
N CYS A 112 -0.35 -5.52 4.34
CA CYS A 112 -1.26 -6.65 4.41
C CYS A 112 -1.37 -7.36 3.07
N TRP A 113 -1.47 -6.61 1.98
CA TRP A 113 -1.52 -7.22 0.66
C TRP A 113 -0.19 -7.88 0.27
N THR A 114 0.92 -7.17 0.47
CA THR A 114 2.27 -7.67 0.12
C THR A 114 2.60 -8.97 0.86
N ASN A 115 2.18 -9.08 2.13
CA ASN A 115 2.38 -10.26 2.96
C ASN A 115 1.49 -11.46 2.58
N ASN A 116 0.63 -11.33 1.56
CA ASN A 116 -0.07 -12.43 0.91
C ASN A 116 0.75 -13.08 -0.24
N CYS A 117 1.85 -12.44 -0.67
CA CYS A 117 2.76 -12.91 -1.73
C CYS A 117 2.11 -13.26 -3.08
N GLU A 118 1.00 -12.60 -3.41
CA GLU A 118 0.35 -12.70 -4.72
C GLU A 118 0.68 -11.44 -5.54
N PHE A 119 1.17 -11.63 -6.78
CA PHE A 119 1.50 -10.53 -7.67
C PHE A 119 0.31 -10.13 -8.56
N ASN A 120 -0.73 -9.61 -7.92
CA ASN A 120 -1.96 -9.11 -8.52
C ASN A 120 -2.51 -7.96 -7.66
N HIS A 121 -3.53 -7.24 -8.14
CA HIS A 121 -4.21 -6.22 -7.35
C HIS A 121 -5.25 -6.85 -6.41
N ASP A 122 -5.25 -6.45 -5.14
CA ASP A 122 -6.34 -6.78 -4.21
C ASP A 122 -7.68 -6.17 -4.65
N LYS A 123 -8.77 -6.69 -4.10
CA LYS A 123 -10.11 -6.29 -4.50
C LYS A 123 -10.64 -5.07 -3.72
N CYS A 124 -10.25 -4.92 -2.46
CA CYS A 124 -10.70 -3.80 -1.62
C CYS A 124 -9.60 -3.35 -0.66
N ARG A 125 -9.21 -2.08 -0.75
CA ARG A 125 -8.10 -1.48 0.01
C ARG A 125 -8.46 -0.12 0.61
N LYS A 126 -9.73 0.05 0.91
CA LYS A 126 -10.28 1.28 1.53
C LYS A 126 -9.64 1.48 2.90
N THR A 127 -9.41 2.74 3.25
CA THR A 127 -9.06 3.16 4.61
C THR A 127 -10.18 4.00 5.20
N THR A 128 -10.07 4.32 6.48
CA THR A 128 -10.99 5.24 7.17
C THR A 128 -11.05 6.60 6.47
N LYS A 129 -9.92 7.07 5.96
CA LYS A 129 -9.75 8.37 5.31
C LYS A 129 -10.09 8.36 3.82
N TYR A 130 -9.86 7.25 3.11
CA TYR A 130 -10.00 7.20 1.65
C TYR A 130 -10.86 6.03 1.20
N SER A 131 -12.02 6.36 0.60
CA SER A 131 -12.95 5.36 0.05
C SER A 131 -12.49 4.76 -1.28
N TYR A 132 -11.63 5.46 -2.03
CA TYR A 132 -11.04 5.00 -3.28
C TYR A 132 -9.53 5.18 -3.21
N VAL A 133 -8.80 4.09 -3.40
CA VAL A 133 -7.35 4.02 -3.22
C VAL A 133 -6.75 3.28 -4.42
N GLY A 134 -5.84 3.97 -5.13
CA GLY A 134 -5.06 3.38 -6.22
C GLY A 134 -3.94 2.46 -5.70
N GLN A 135 -3.30 1.73 -6.61
CA GLN A 135 -2.21 0.83 -6.24
C GLN A 135 -1.24 0.64 -7.40
N ASN A 136 0.06 0.71 -7.10
CA ASN A 136 1.11 0.22 -7.97
C ASN A 136 1.73 -1.04 -7.37
N LEU A 137 2.15 -1.97 -8.22
CA LEU A 137 2.79 -3.23 -7.82
C LEU A 137 4.15 -3.36 -8.50
N ALA A 138 5.12 -3.89 -7.78
CA ALA A 138 6.43 -4.22 -8.32
C ALA A 138 7.00 -5.45 -7.59
N ALA A 139 7.75 -6.26 -8.33
CA ALA A 139 8.46 -7.41 -7.82
C ALA A 139 9.86 -7.44 -8.41
N PHE A 140 10.80 -8.05 -7.70
CA PHE A 140 12.13 -8.33 -8.21
C PHE A 140 12.60 -9.69 -7.71
N SER A 141 13.45 -10.34 -8.51
CA SER A 141 14.07 -11.61 -8.16
C SER A 141 15.58 -11.50 -8.33
N THR A 142 16.33 -12.21 -7.49
CA THR A 142 17.80 -12.24 -7.57
C THR A 142 18.33 -13.54 -6.95
N THR A 143 19.51 -13.98 -7.41
CA THR A 143 20.28 -15.07 -6.80
C THR A 143 21.24 -14.59 -5.71
N ALA A 144 21.37 -13.27 -5.52
CA ALA A 144 22.21 -12.70 -4.48
C ALA A 144 21.64 -13.01 -3.09
N PRO A 145 22.49 -13.25 -2.07
CA PRO A 145 22.00 -13.52 -0.72
C PRO A 145 21.29 -12.29 -0.14
N PHE A 146 20.21 -12.51 0.62
CA PHE A 146 19.36 -11.44 1.16
C PHE A 146 20.15 -10.35 1.90
N ARG A 147 21.17 -10.73 2.68
CA ARG A 147 22.04 -9.80 3.43
C ARG A 147 22.79 -8.79 2.57
N SER A 148 22.98 -9.07 1.27
CA SER A 148 23.63 -8.15 0.32
C SER A 148 22.65 -7.22 -0.40
N ILE A 149 21.35 -7.38 -0.15
CA ILE A 149 20.32 -6.58 -0.81
C ILE A 149 20.11 -5.29 -0.02
N ASN A 150 20.39 -4.16 -0.65
CA ASN A 150 19.95 -2.86 -0.15
C ASN A 150 18.46 -2.68 -0.50
N ILE A 151 17.58 -2.95 0.47
CA ILE A 151 16.12 -2.88 0.29
C ILE A 151 15.68 -1.47 -0.11
N THR A 152 16.23 -0.43 0.50
CA THR A 152 15.90 0.98 0.17
C THR A 152 16.17 1.30 -1.29
N ALA A 153 17.35 0.93 -1.80
CA ALA A 153 17.70 1.12 -3.20
C ALA A 153 16.87 0.26 -4.16
N ARG A 154 16.39 -0.92 -3.71
CA ARG A 154 15.50 -1.77 -4.52
C ARG A 154 14.12 -1.13 -4.67
N VAL A 155 13.54 -0.64 -3.58
CA VAL A 155 12.23 0.05 -3.61
C VAL A 155 12.32 1.34 -4.44
N GLU A 156 13.39 2.12 -4.30
CA GLU A 156 13.61 3.31 -5.15
C GLU A 156 13.63 2.97 -6.64
N ARG A 157 14.31 1.88 -7.02
CA ARG A 157 14.34 1.39 -8.41
C ARG A 157 12.97 0.97 -8.91
N MET A 158 12.13 0.38 -8.05
CA MET A 158 10.75 0.04 -8.41
C MET A 158 9.90 1.29 -8.67
N ILE A 159 9.97 2.28 -7.77
CA ILE A 159 9.30 3.58 -7.94
C ILE A 159 9.74 4.24 -9.26
N THR A 160 11.04 4.24 -9.52
CA THR A 160 11.61 4.78 -10.76
C THR A 160 11.18 3.97 -11.99
N SER A 161 11.00 2.66 -11.86
CA SER A 161 10.50 1.81 -12.94
C SER A 161 9.08 2.17 -13.34
N TRP A 162 8.17 2.38 -12.38
CA TRP A 162 6.82 2.89 -12.68
C TRP A 162 6.89 4.24 -13.38
N TYR A 163 7.73 5.14 -12.88
CA TYR A 163 7.88 6.46 -13.49
C TYR A 163 8.45 6.40 -14.92
N ASN A 164 9.31 5.43 -15.22
CA ASN A 164 9.89 5.28 -16.56
C ASN A 164 8.85 4.93 -17.64
N GLU A 165 7.65 4.49 -17.26
CA GLU A 165 6.51 4.34 -18.18
C GLU A 165 6.12 5.66 -18.85
N VAL A 166 6.51 6.80 -18.27
CA VAL A 166 6.30 8.14 -18.86
C VAL A 166 6.80 8.24 -20.29
N GLY A 167 7.87 7.51 -20.65
CA GLY A 167 8.38 7.48 -22.03
C GLY A 167 7.42 6.88 -23.05
N ARG A 168 6.39 6.15 -22.62
CA ARG A 168 5.33 5.58 -23.45
C ARG A 168 4.01 6.33 -23.32
N TYR A 169 3.96 7.37 -22.47
CA TYR A 169 2.74 8.11 -22.19
C TYR A 169 2.51 9.20 -23.25
N LYS A 170 1.32 9.18 -23.87
CA LYS A 170 0.92 10.14 -24.90
C LYS A 170 0.42 11.43 -24.27
N THR A 171 1.02 12.55 -24.67
CA THR A 171 0.70 13.91 -24.21
C THR A 171 -0.70 14.39 -24.59
N GLN A 172 -1.28 13.83 -25.66
CA GLN A 172 -2.46 14.41 -26.33
C GLN A 172 -3.75 13.59 -26.17
N LYS A 173 -3.75 12.54 -25.34
CA LYS A 173 -4.98 11.77 -25.05
C LYS A 173 -5.39 12.00 -23.61
N THR A 174 -6.67 12.32 -23.40
CA THR A 174 -7.31 12.22 -22.09
C THR A 174 -7.02 10.84 -21.52
N PHE A 175 -6.69 10.75 -20.23
CA PHE A 175 -6.44 9.47 -19.56
C PHE A 175 -7.63 8.54 -19.82
N GLN A 176 -7.37 7.41 -20.47
CA GLN A 176 -8.33 6.33 -20.61
C GLN A 176 -7.91 5.26 -19.61
N SER A 177 -8.78 4.96 -18.64
CA SER A 177 -8.57 3.84 -17.73
C SER A 177 -8.46 2.55 -18.53
N SER A 178 -7.40 1.78 -18.31
CA SER A 178 -7.24 0.40 -18.77
C SER A 178 -8.21 -0.54 -18.08
#